data_AF-A0A6G3XQW1-F1
#
_entry.id   AF-A0A6G3XQW1-F1
#
_cell.length_a   1.000
_cell.length_b   1.000
_cell.length_c   1.000
_cell.angle_alpha   90.00
_cell.angle_beta   90.00
_cell.angle_gamma   90.00
#
_symmetry.space_group_name_H-M   'P 1'
#
loop_
_entity.id
_entity.type
_entity.pdbx_description
1 polymer ?
#
loop_
_entity_poly.entity_id
_entity_poly.type
_entity_poly.pdbx_seq_one_letter_code
_entity_poly.pdbx_strand_id
1 'polypeptide(L)'
;MTEEPVSRIRMAYGEGEAWLVTRYEDVRTVTTDRRFSRSAVLGRDFPRMTPEPIVQAESINLMDPPASSRLRGLVAKSFTPRRVEQMRGGTQRVVDRLLDEMEEEGSPADFVARVSAPLPLITICEALDIPEADRP
;
A
#
# COMPACT_ATOMS: atom_id res chain seq x y z
N MET A 1 26.23 -0.83 14.40
CA MET A 1 25.19 -1.38 13.50
C MET A 1 25.82 -2.57 12.82
N THR A 2 25.35 -3.77 13.09
CA THR A 2 25.96 -4.99 12.56
C THR A 2 25.79 -5.01 11.04
N GLU A 3 26.88 -5.10 10.28
CA GLU A 3 26.91 -5.19 8.82
C GLU A 3 26.42 -6.56 8.28
N GLU A 4 25.71 -7.32 9.12
CA GLU A 4 25.23 -8.65 8.78
C GLU A 4 23.97 -8.53 7.91
N PRO A 5 23.98 -9.09 6.69
CA PRO A 5 22.88 -8.94 5.73
C PRO A 5 21.59 -9.64 6.16
N VAL A 6 21.70 -10.56 7.12
CA VAL A 6 20.60 -11.29 7.76
C VAL A 6 20.79 -11.19 9.26
N SER A 7 19.86 -10.55 9.97
CA SER A 7 19.97 -10.30 11.41
C SER A 7 18.67 -10.62 12.14
N ARG A 8 18.75 -10.93 13.44
CA ARG A 8 17.57 -11.09 14.29
C ARG A 8 17.21 -9.76 14.94
N ILE A 9 15.94 -9.39 14.89
CA ILE A 9 15.42 -8.15 15.46
C ILE A 9 14.23 -8.41 16.38
N ARG A 10 14.03 -7.51 17.34
CA ARG A 10 12.80 -7.40 18.13
C ARG A 10 12.04 -6.17 17.69
N MET A 11 10.72 -6.32 17.61
CA MET A 11 9.82 -5.24 17.26
C MET A 11 9.15 -4.69 18.52
N ALA A 12 8.55 -3.50 18.44
CA ALA A 12 7.91 -2.86 19.60
C ALA A 12 6.72 -3.67 20.15
N TYR A 13 6.05 -4.44 19.28
CA TYR A 13 4.91 -5.28 19.63
C TYR A 13 5.01 -6.67 18.99
N GLY A 14 4.23 -7.62 19.53
CA GLY A 14 4.21 -9.01 19.09
C GLY A 14 5.20 -9.90 19.83
N GLU A 15 4.98 -11.21 19.77
CA GLU A 15 5.85 -12.19 20.41
C GLU A 15 7.07 -12.56 19.56
N GLY A 16 8.21 -12.77 20.23
CA GLY A 16 9.40 -13.34 19.63
C GLY A 16 10.28 -12.36 18.84
N GLU A 17 11.06 -12.90 17.93
CA GLU A 17 12.01 -12.18 17.09
C GLU A 17 11.71 -12.43 15.61
N ALA A 18 12.09 -11.48 14.76
CA ALA A 18 12.00 -11.60 13.31
C ALA A 18 13.39 -11.63 12.69
N TRP A 19 13.50 -12.27 11.53
CA TRP A 19 14.66 -12.11 10.66
C TRP A 19 14.49 -10.86 9.80
N LEU A 20 15.52 -10.01 9.78
CA LEU A 20 15.65 -8.87 8.90
C LEU A 20 16.69 -9.16 7.83
N VAL A 21 16.27 -9.08 6.56
CA VAL A 21 17.15 -9.19 5.40
C VAL A 21 17.29 -7.82 4.75
N THR A 22 18.52 -7.41 4.40
CA THR A 22 18.79 -6.06 3.88
C THR A 22 19.47 -6.04 2.51
N ARG A 23 20.03 -7.17 2.04
CA ARG A 23 20.54 -7.27 0.67
C ARG A 23 19.40 -7.45 -0.31
N TYR A 24 19.53 -6.82 -1.48
CA TYR A 24 18.55 -6.91 -2.56
C TYR A 24 18.21 -8.36 -2.95
N GLU A 25 19.22 -9.22 -3.06
CA GLU A 25 19.05 -10.64 -3.41
C GLU A 25 18.23 -11.42 -2.38
N ASP A 26 18.46 -11.15 -1.10
CA ASP A 26 17.76 -11.79 0.01
C ASP A 26 16.31 -11.28 0.10
N VAL A 27 16.11 -9.96 -0.03
CA VAL A 27 14.76 -9.36 -0.08
C VAL A 27 13.97 -9.94 -1.25
N ARG A 28 14.56 -10.01 -2.44
CA ARG A 28 13.93 -10.62 -3.61
C ARG A 28 13.59 -12.08 -3.35
N THR A 29 14.49 -12.84 -2.73
CA THR A 29 14.26 -14.25 -2.40
C THR A 29 13.08 -14.40 -1.44
N VAL A 30 13.09 -13.70 -0.30
CA VAL A 30 12.01 -13.76 0.70
C VAL A 30 10.66 -13.32 0.15
N THR A 31 10.65 -12.33 -0.74
CA THR A 31 9.39 -11.77 -1.30
C THR A 31 8.82 -12.54 -2.49
N THR A 32 9.57 -13.45 -3.10
CA THR A 32 9.14 -14.17 -4.32
C THR A 32 9.12 -15.70 -4.19
N ASP A 33 9.82 -16.26 -3.21
CA ASP A 33 9.90 -17.69 -2.99
C ASP A 33 8.68 -18.23 -2.22
N ARG A 34 8.09 -19.33 -2.71
CA ARG A 34 6.88 -19.94 -2.13
C ARG A 34 7.10 -20.60 -0.75
N ARG A 35 8.34 -20.71 -0.30
CA ARG A 35 8.67 -21.16 1.06
C ARG A 35 8.27 -20.14 2.13
N PHE A 36 8.11 -18.87 1.77
CA PHE A 36 7.66 -17.81 2.68
C PHE A 36 6.17 -17.54 2.49
N SER A 37 5.42 -17.65 3.58
CA SER A 37 3.97 -17.55 3.60
C SER A 37 3.51 -16.24 4.25
N ARG A 38 2.55 -15.58 3.62
CA ARG A 38 1.81 -14.47 4.22
C ARG A 38 0.66 -14.98 5.08
N SER A 39 -0.01 -16.06 4.70
CA SER A 39 -1.12 -16.61 5.52
C SER A 39 -0.67 -17.25 6.82
N ALA A 40 0.61 -17.64 6.95
CA ALA A 40 1.14 -18.25 8.17
C ALA A 40 1.15 -17.32 9.40
N VAL A 41 0.94 -16.01 9.21
CA VAL A 41 0.83 -15.05 10.33
C VAL A 41 -0.59 -14.98 10.91
N LEU A 42 -1.59 -15.55 10.23
CA LEU A 42 -2.99 -15.53 10.68
C LEU A 42 -3.12 -16.30 12.00
N GLY A 43 -3.81 -15.70 12.98
CA GLY A 43 -4.00 -16.28 14.31
C GLY A 43 -2.74 -16.34 15.17
N ARG A 44 -1.66 -15.63 14.78
CA ARG A 44 -0.41 -15.56 15.55
C ARG A 44 -0.10 -14.12 15.96
N ASP A 45 0.53 -13.98 17.12
CA ASP A 45 1.08 -12.71 17.55
C ASP A 45 2.50 -12.54 17.01
N PHE A 46 2.65 -11.91 15.85
CA PHE A 46 3.94 -11.77 15.15
C PHE A 46 4.61 -10.43 15.45
N PRO A 47 5.96 -10.34 15.37
CA PRO A 47 6.69 -9.09 15.55
C PRO A 47 6.23 -7.99 14.58
N ARG A 48 5.81 -6.84 15.11
CA ARG A 48 5.22 -5.73 14.33
C ARG A 48 5.48 -4.35 14.96
N MET A 49 5.23 -3.30 14.16
CA MET A 49 5.40 -1.90 14.58
C MET A 49 4.17 -1.30 15.29
N THR A 50 2.99 -1.88 15.11
CA THR A 50 1.72 -1.35 15.64
C THR A 50 1.22 -2.17 16.83
N PRO A 51 0.52 -1.58 17.80
CA PRO A 51 0.00 -2.33 18.95
C PRO A 51 -0.97 -3.43 18.50
N GLU A 52 -1.90 -3.10 17.62
CA GLU A 52 -2.85 -4.05 17.02
C GLU A 52 -2.33 -4.61 15.70
N PRO A 53 -2.52 -5.91 15.42
CA PRO A 53 -2.26 -6.47 14.10
C PRO A 53 -3.17 -5.86 13.04
N ILE A 54 -2.59 -5.25 11.99
CA ILE A 54 -3.33 -4.83 10.80
C ILE A 54 -3.50 -6.06 9.88
N VAL A 55 -4.46 -6.90 10.23
CA VAL A 55 -4.69 -8.21 9.59
C VAL A 55 -6.17 -8.35 9.23
N GLN A 56 -6.44 -8.52 7.94
CA GLN A 56 -7.75 -8.90 7.41
C GLN A 56 -7.54 -10.19 6.62
N ALA A 57 -8.13 -11.30 7.08
CA ALA A 57 -7.87 -12.62 6.51
C ALA A 57 -8.25 -12.71 5.02
N GLU A 58 -9.25 -11.93 4.63
CA GLU A 58 -9.78 -11.81 3.28
C GLU A 58 -8.93 -10.89 2.39
N SER A 59 -7.92 -10.21 2.95
CA SER A 59 -7.08 -9.30 2.19
C SER A 59 -6.01 -10.04 1.38
N ILE A 60 -5.81 -9.57 0.15
CA ILE A 60 -4.90 -10.16 -0.83
C ILE A 60 -3.43 -10.18 -0.37
N ASN A 61 -3.05 -9.31 0.57
CA ASN A 61 -1.71 -9.22 1.15
C ASN A 61 -1.44 -10.28 2.24
N LEU A 62 -2.45 -11.03 2.65
CA LEU A 62 -2.39 -12.11 3.64
C LEU A 62 -2.69 -13.50 3.05
N MET A 63 -2.80 -13.59 1.73
CA MET A 63 -3.02 -14.85 1.02
C MET A 63 -1.75 -15.34 0.33
N ASP A 64 -1.59 -16.65 0.29
CA ASP A 64 -0.57 -17.33 -0.52
C ASP A 64 -1.11 -17.73 -1.91
N PRO A 65 -0.24 -18.00 -2.89
CA PRO A 65 -0.63 -18.70 -4.11
C PRO A 65 -1.27 -20.07 -3.80
N PRO A 66 -2.29 -20.51 -4.56
CA PRO A 66 -2.80 -19.90 -5.79
C PRO A 66 -3.89 -18.83 -5.59
N ALA A 67 -4.46 -18.70 -4.39
CA ALA A 67 -5.58 -17.79 -4.13
C ALA A 67 -5.20 -16.33 -4.42
N SER A 68 -4.03 -15.92 -3.93
CA SER A 68 -3.54 -14.54 -4.11
C SER A 68 -3.21 -14.23 -5.57
N SER A 69 -2.68 -15.21 -6.32
CA SER A 69 -2.43 -15.09 -7.76
C SER A 69 -3.72 -14.92 -8.55
N ARG A 70 -4.77 -15.68 -8.21
CA ARG A 70 -6.08 -15.59 -8.86
C ARG A 70 -6.71 -14.21 -8.65
N LEU A 71 -6.76 -13.73 -7.42
CA LEU A 71 -7.33 -12.40 -7.12
C LEU A 71 -6.51 -11.27 -7.75
N ARG A 72 -5.17 -11.32 -7.69
CA ARG A 72 -4.32 -10.31 -8.31
C ARG A 72 -4.53 -10.28 -9.83
N GLY A 73 -4.70 -11.43 -10.46
CA GLY A 73 -4.99 -11.53 -11.88
C GLY A 73 -6.33 -10.90 -12.30
N LEU A 74 -7.31 -10.83 -11.40
CA LEU A 74 -8.57 -10.13 -11.65
C LEU A 74 -8.40 -8.61 -11.48
N VAL A 75 -7.83 -8.19 -10.35
CA VAL A 75 -7.68 -6.76 -10.00
C VAL A 75 -6.68 -6.05 -10.91
N ALA A 76 -5.56 -6.69 -11.27
CA ALA A 76 -4.51 -6.08 -12.09
C ALA A 76 -4.99 -5.65 -13.48
N LYS A 77 -6.10 -6.21 -13.98
CA LYS A 77 -6.71 -5.80 -15.25
C LYS A 77 -7.19 -4.34 -15.23
N SER A 78 -7.57 -3.82 -14.06
CA SER A 78 -7.97 -2.42 -13.88
C SER A 78 -6.77 -1.48 -13.77
N PHE A 79 -5.58 -1.99 -13.46
CA PHE A 79 -4.36 -1.21 -13.22
C PHE A 79 -3.25 -1.50 -14.25
N THR A 80 -3.61 -1.94 -15.46
CA THR A 80 -2.63 -2.10 -16.54
C THR A 80 -2.09 -0.73 -16.98
N PRO A 81 -0.87 -0.64 -17.58
CA PRO A 81 -0.33 0.63 -18.05
C PRO A 81 -1.28 1.42 -18.97
N ARG A 82 -2.01 0.71 -19.84
CA ARG A 82 -3.03 1.32 -20.70
C ARG A 82 -4.21 1.91 -19.91
N ARG A 83 -4.68 1.23 -18.87
CA ARG A 83 -5.77 1.72 -18.02
C ARG A 83 -5.32 2.91 -17.17
N VAL A 84 -4.11 2.85 -16.61
CA VAL A 84 -3.51 3.97 -15.87
C VAL A 84 -3.35 5.20 -16.78
N GLU A 85 -2.93 5.02 -18.03
CA GLU A 85 -2.84 6.14 -18.98
C GLU A 85 -4.22 6.75 -19.28
N GLN A 86 -5.28 5.95 -19.34
CA GLN A 86 -6.65 6.46 -19.48
C GLN A 86 -7.11 7.27 -18.26
N MET A 87 -6.56 7.01 -17.07
CA MET A 87 -6.84 7.77 -15.86
C MET A 87 -6.18 9.16 -15.86
N ARG A 88 -5.12 9.36 -16.66
CA ARG A 88 -4.34 10.62 -16.69
C ARG A 88 -5.22 11.85 -16.80
N GLY A 89 -6.20 11.84 -17.71
CA GLY A 89 -7.08 12.99 -17.90
C GLY A 89 -7.97 13.30 -16.69
N GLY A 90 -8.42 12.28 -15.95
CA GLY A 90 -9.17 12.45 -14.70
C GLY A 90 -8.27 13.00 -13.59
N THR A 91 -7.13 12.36 -13.37
CA THR A 91 -6.14 12.80 -12.37
C THR A 91 -5.68 14.24 -12.63
N GLN A 92 -5.44 14.63 -13.90
CA GLN A 92 -5.05 16.00 -14.23
C GLN A 92 -6.13 17.01 -13.79
N ARG A 93 -7.41 16.74 -14.08
CA ARG A 93 -8.51 17.61 -13.64
C ARG A 93 -8.59 17.73 -12.12
N VAL A 94 -8.34 16.65 -11.39
CA VAL A 94 -8.30 16.67 -9.93
C VAL A 94 -7.15 17.53 -9.43
N VAL A 95 -5.95 17.38 -10.01
CA VAL A 95 -4.77 18.19 -9.68
C VAL A 95 -5.03 19.67 -9.97
N ASP A 96 -5.53 20.00 -11.16
CA ASP A 96 -5.81 21.38 -11.57
C ASP A 96 -6.77 22.03 -10.58
N ARG A 97 -7.90 21.38 -10.26
CA ARG A 97 -8.87 21.87 -9.28
C ARG A 97 -8.24 22.11 -7.90
N LEU A 98 -7.47 21.16 -7.37
CA LEU A 98 -6.85 21.30 -6.05
C LEU A 98 -5.80 22.43 -6.01
N LEU A 99 -5.13 22.69 -7.13
CA LEU A 99 -4.18 23.78 -7.26
C LEU A 99 -4.89 25.13 -7.39
N ASP A 100 -5.96 25.22 -8.19
CA ASP A 100 -6.78 26.41 -8.34
C ASP A 100 -7.39 26.83 -6.98
N GLU A 101 -8.00 25.87 -6.25
CA GLU A 101 -8.54 26.10 -4.91
C GLU A 101 -7.47 26.58 -3.92
N MET A 102 -6.25 26.03 -4.00
CA MET A 102 -5.13 26.47 -3.15
C MET A 102 -4.64 27.87 -3.53
N GLU A 103 -4.65 28.24 -4.82
CA GLU A 103 -4.26 29.57 -5.29
C GLU A 103 -5.27 30.64 -4.86
N GLU A 104 -6.57 30.35 -4.95
CA GLU A 104 -7.66 31.25 -4.53
C GLU A 104 -7.58 31.63 -3.05
N GLU A 105 -7.16 30.69 -2.19
CA GLU A 105 -6.96 30.93 -0.76
C GLU A 105 -5.73 31.78 -0.44
N GLY A 106 -4.76 31.82 -1.35
CA GLY A 106 -3.55 32.60 -1.23
C GLY A 106 -2.49 32.02 -0.29
N SER A 107 -1.38 32.75 -0.16
CA SER A 107 -0.24 32.34 0.67
C SER A 107 -0.38 32.82 2.13
N PRO A 108 0.11 32.03 3.11
CA PRO A 108 0.76 30.71 2.97
C PRO A 108 -0.26 29.56 2.85
N ALA A 109 0.12 28.49 2.14
CA ALA A 109 -0.69 27.28 2.00
C ALA A 109 0.06 26.02 2.45
N ASP A 110 -0.67 25.04 3.01
CA ASP A 110 -0.16 23.70 3.29
C ASP A 110 -0.44 22.77 2.10
N PHE A 111 0.60 22.54 1.29
CA PHE A 111 0.50 21.69 0.11
C PHE A 111 0.15 20.22 0.43
N VAL A 112 0.49 19.73 1.62
CA VAL A 112 0.13 18.36 2.02
C VAL A 112 -1.37 18.28 2.24
N ALA A 113 -1.92 19.18 3.05
CA ALA A 113 -3.34 19.23 3.34
C ALA A 113 -4.19 19.56 2.11
N ARG A 114 -3.72 20.47 1.25
CA ARG A 114 -4.47 20.98 0.10
C ARG A 114 -4.38 20.11 -1.15
N VAL A 115 -3.24 19.46 -1.40
CA VAL A 115 -3.02 18.74 -2.66
C VAL A 115 -2.61 17.28 -2.44
N SER A 116 -1.54 17.04 -1.68
CA SER A 116 -0.92 15.71 -1.62
C SER A 116 -1.80 14.66 -0.93
N ALA A 117 -2.51 15.03 0.14
CA ALA A 117 -3.41 14.14 0.85
C ALA A 117 -4.73 13.85 0.09
N PRO A 118 -5.46 14.86 -0.44
CA PRO A 118 -6.72 14.61 -1.14
C PRO A 118 -6.55 13.95 -2.52
N LEU A 119 -5.46 14.25 -3.25
CA LEU A 119 -5.29 13.77 -4.63
C LEU A 119 -5.36 12.23 -4.77
N PRO A 120 -4.60 11.42 -3.99
CA PRO A 120 -4.68 9.96 -4.09
C PRO A 120 -6.06 9.42 -3.73
N LEU A 121 -6.72 10.01 -2.73
CA LEU A 121 -8.06 9.61 -2.28
C LEU A 121 -9.11 9.83 -3.37
N ILE A 122 -9.16 11.04 -3.95
CA ILE A 122 -10.10 11.36 -5.02
C ILE A 122 -9.82 10.47 -6.24
N THR A 123 -8.54 10.31 -6.61
CA THR A 123 -8.15 9.50 -7.78
C THR A 123 -8.54 8.03 -7.61
N ILE A 124 -8.34 7.44 -6.41
CA ILE A 124 -8.74 6.04 -6.20
C ILE A 124 -10.26 5.88 -6.14
N CYS A 125 -10.99 6.85 -5.56
CA CYS A 125 -12.45 6.85 -5.58
C CYS A 125 -13.00 6.92 -7.01
N GLU A 126 -12.45 7.76 -7.88
CA GLU A 126 -12.81 7.79 -9.31
C GLU A 126 -12.47 6.48 -10.02
N ALA A 127 -11.30 5.90 -9.75
CA ALA A 127 -10.91 4.62 -10.34
C ALA A 127 -11.80 3.44 -9.92
N LEU A 128 -12.39 3.52 -8.72
CA LEU A 128 -13.33 2.56 -8.16
C LEU A 128 -14.80 2.88 -8.45
N ASP A 129 -15.07 3.97 -9.20
CA ASP A 129 -16.41 4.45 -9.52
C ASP A 129 -17.27 4.75 -8.27
N ILE A 130 -16.64 5.30 -7.22
CA ILE A 130 -17.30 5.70 -5.98
C ILE A 130 -17.98 7.07 -6.19
N PRO A 131 -19.31 7.17 -6.02
CA PRO A 131 -20.03 8.44 -6.11
C PRO A 131 -19.47 9.48 -5.14
N GLU A 132 -19.46 10.75 -5.55
CA GLU A 132 -18.87 11.83 -4.74
C GLU A 132 -19.48 11.96 -3.34
N ALA A 133 -20.80 11.73 -3.23
CA ALA A 133 -21.52 11.76 -1.96
C ALA A 133 -21.10 10.65 -0.96
N ASP A 134 -20.46 9.59 -1.45
CA ASP A 134 -20.02 8.43 -0.66
C ASP A 134 -18.50 8.44 -0.39
N ARG A 135 -17.80 9.51 -0.78
CA ARG A 135 -16.36 9.66 -0.54
C ARG A 135 -16.12 10.17 0.90
N PRO A 136 -15.10 9.65 1.60
CA PRO A 136 -14.80 10.01 2.99
C PRO A 136 -14.19 11.41 3.14
#